data_AF-C0VLN0-F1
#
_entry.id   AF-C0VLN0-F1
#
_cell.length_a   1.000
_cell.length_b   1.000
_cell.length_c   1.000
_cell.angle_alpha   90.00
_cell.angle_beta   90.00
_cell.angle_gamma   90.00
#
_symmetry.space_group_name_H-M   'P 1'
#
loop_
_entity.id
_entity.type
_entity.pdbx_description
1 polymer ?
#
loop_
_entity_poly.entity_id
_entity_poly.type
_entity_poly.pdbx_seq_one_letter_code
_entity_poly.pdbx_strand_id
1 'polypeptide(L)'
;MMEMEKAKKRGRPAQLLQIAELHAFVEFLEQQEQLSDLQSQVLKALNSVDCNFEGLTQTDQVLVKEALKPYREHLKLKLLFEELNNLPLKTEYEQKFLDLYELFQKNALDQMELNILKTLATRYLNFKAQKLEYSDLELYLSQLQKKDAGKK
;
A
#
# COMPACT_ATOMS: atom_id res chain seq x y z
N MET A 1 0.49 20.90 -32.38
CA MET A 1 -0.03 21.12 -31.02
C MET A 1 -0.33 19.76 -30.42
N MET A 2 0.39 19.34 -29.37
CA MET A 2 -0.01 18.15 -28.61
C MET A 2 -1.10 18.59 -27.63
N GLU A 3 -2.32 18.08 -27.81
CA GLU A 3 -3.34 18.16 -26.77
C GLU A 3 -2.86 17.32 -25.58
N MET A 4 -2.55 17.98 -24.46
CA MET A 4 -2.37 17.29 -23.19
C MET A 4 -3.72 16.74 -22.77
N GLU A 5 -3.91 15.41 -22.88
CA GLU A 5 -5.05 14.73 -22.28
C GLU A 5 -5.16 15.16 -20.81
N LYS A 6 -6.29 15.79 -20.46
CA LYS A 6 -6.61 16.08 -19.07
C LYS A 6 -6.73 14.76 -18.32
N ALA A 7 -5.96 14.59 -17.26
CA ALA A 7 -6.06 13.42 -16.39
C ALA A 7 -7.53 13.21 -15.97
N LYS A 8 -8.06 12.00 -16.19
CA LYS A 8 -9.41 11.64 -15.75
C LYS A 8 -9.54 11.89 -14.25
N LYS A 9 -10.49 12.75 -13.86
CA LYS A 9 -10.82 13.00 -12.44
C LYS A 9 -11.19 11.69 -11.77
N ARG A 10 -10.63 11.44 -10.58
CA ARG A 10 -10.95 10.27 -9.77
C ARG A 10 -12.36 10.42 -9.19
N GLY A 11 -13.06 9.30 -8.99
CA GLY A 11 -14.31 9.31 -8.23
C GLY A 11 -14.07 9.74 -6.78
N ARG A 12 -15.08 10.35 -6.14
CA ARG A 12 -15.00 10.87 -4.77
C ARG A 12 -14.41 9.89 -3.74
N PRO A 13 -14.77 8.58 -3.73
CA PRO A 13 -14.15 7.63 -2.81
C PRO A 13 -12.63 7.45 -3.02
N ALA A 14 -12.19 7.38 -4.28
CA ALA A 14 -10.78 7.22 -4.61
C ALA A 14 -9.95 8.50 -4.30
N GLN A 15 -10.58 9.67 -4.37
CA GLN A 15 -9.96 10.93 -3.94
C GLN A 15 -9.75 10.96 -2.42
N LEU A 16 -10.76 10.58 -1.64
CA LEU A 16 -10.65 10.53 -0.18
C LEU A 16 -9.57 9.56 0.30
N LEU A 17 -9.48 8.37 -0.33
CA LEU A 17 -8.41 7.41 -0.04
C LEU A 17 -7.01 7.98 -0.38
N GLN A 18 -6.90 8.72 -1.49
CA GLN A 18 -5.63 9.35 -1.86
C GLN A 18 -5.24 10.45 -0.87
N ILE A 19 -6.19 11.27 -0.43
CA ILE A 19 -5.94 12.31 0.58
C ILE A 19 -5.48 11.67 1.89
N ALA A 20 -6.16 10.62 2.36
CA ALA A 20 -5.77 9.90 3.57
C ALA A 20 -4.36 9.29 3.46
N GLU A 21 -4.02 8.68 2.32
CA GLU A 21 -2.67 8.17 2.06
C GLU A 21 -1.61 9.28 2.12
N LEU A 22 -1.90 10.45 1.53
CA LEU A 22 -0.98 11.58 1.50
C LEU A 22 -0.76 12.20 2.87
N HIS A 23 -1.81 12.33 3.70
CA HIS A 23 -1.65 12.76 5.08
C HIS A 23 -0.79 11.78 5.89
N ALA A 24 -1.08 10.48 5.79
CA ALA A 24 -0.27 9.47 6.48
C ALA A 24 1.19 9.46 6.01
N PHE A 25 1.42 9.79 4.74
CA PHE A 25 2.78 9.94 4.20
C PHE A 25 3.48 11.19 4.73
N VAL A 26 2.78 12.32 4.81
CA VAL A 26 3.31 13.56 5.42
C VAL A 26 3.70 13.32 6.88
N GLU A 27 2.80 12.73 7.68
CA GLU A 27 3.08 12.37 9.08
C GLU A 27 4.31 11.46 9.20
N PHE A 28 4.44 10.48 8.30
CA PHE A 28 5.60 9.60 8.26
C PHE A 28 6.91 10.35 7.95
N LEU A 29 6.89 11.32 7.03
CA LEU A 29 8.06 12.14 6.72
C LEU A 29 8.43 13.06 7.88
N GLU A 30 7.46 13.67 8.56
CA GLU A 30 7.69 14.57 9.69
C GLU A 30 8.31 13.87 10.90
N GLN A 31 8.15 12.55 11.01
CA GLN A 31 8.78 11.73 12.05
C GLN A 31 10.22 11.32 11.75
N GLN A 32 10.71 11.54 10.52
CA GLN A 32 12.09 11.19 10.15
C GLN A 32 13.06 12.25 10.67
N GLU A 33 14.19 11.82 11.24
CA GLU A 33 15.26 12.73 11.66
C GLU A 33 15.93 13.44 10.48
N GLN A 34 16.00 12.78 9.33
CA GLN A 34 16.60 13.31 8.10
C GLN A 34 15.73 13.00 6.90
N LEU A 35 15.50 14.02 6.08
CA LEU A 35 14.80 13.91 4.82
C LEU A 35 15.79 14.11 3.67
N SER A 36 15.68 13.29 2.63
CA SER A 36 16.34 13.58 1.35
C SER A 36 15.79 14.87 0.73
N ASP A 37 16.52 15.43 -0.25
CA ASP A 37 16.06 16.61 -0.99
C ASP A 37 14.68 16.38 -1.64
N LEU A 38 14.48 15.19 -2.23
CA LEU A 38 13.20 14.80 -2.82
C LEU A 38 12.08 14.78 -1.77
N GLN A 39 12.31 14.13 -0.63
CA GLN A 39 11.31 14.07 0.44
C GLN A 39 10.99 15.46 1.01
N SER A 40 12.01 16.30 1.20
CA SER A 40 11.85 17.67 1.68
C SER A 40 11.04 18.53 0.70
N GLN A 41 11.28 18.38 -0.60
CA GLN A 41 10.50 19.07 -1.64
C GLN A 41 9.05 18.59 -1.65
N VAL A 42 8.84 17.28 -1.59
CA VAL A 42 7.51 16.66 -1.59
C VAL A 42 6.70 17.05 -0.35
N LEU A 43 7.32 17.08 0.83
CA LEU A 43 6.68 17.51 2.07
C LEU A 43 6.17 18.96 1.96
N LYS A 44 7.01 19.87 1.47
CA LYS A 44 6.62 21.27 1.24
C LYS A 44 5.47 21.39 0.24
N ALA A 45 5.54 20.66 -0.87
CA ALA A 45 4.51 20.67 -1.91
C ALA A 45 3.17 20.18 -1.36
N LEU A 46 3.15 19.05 -0.65
CA LEU A 46 1.93 18.48 -0.07
C LEU A 46 1.31 19.38 1.00
N ASN A 47 2.11 19.98 1.87
CA ASN A 47 1.62 20.91 2.90
C ASN A 47 1.03 22.20 2.29
N SER A 48 1.54 22.65 1.14
CA SER A 48 1.02 23.85 0.46
C SER A 48 -0.38 23.67 -0.13
N VAL A 49 -0.82 22.42 -0.34
CA VAL A 49 -2.11 22.08 -0.95
C VAL A 49 -3.01 21.25 -0.03
N ASP A 50 -2.67 21.16 1.27
CA ASP A 50 -3.39 20.35 2.26
C ASP A 50 -3.62 18.91 1.77
N CYS A 51 -2.56 18.27 1.28
CA CYS A 51 -2.57 16.91 0.72
C CYS A 51 -3.57 16.69 -0.45
N ASN A 52 -4.11 17.76 -1.06
CA ASN A 52 -4.91 17.65 -2.27
C ASN A 52 -4.02 17.46 -3.49
N PHE A 53 -3.88 16.20 -3.94
CA PHE A 53 -3.06 15.84 -5.09
C PHE A 53 -3.42 16.61 -6.38
N GLU A 54 -4.68 16.95 -6.60
CA GLU A 54 -5.12 17.69 -7.79
C GLU A 54 -4.68 19.17 -7.76
N GLY A 55 -4.36 19.71 -6.57
CA GLY A 55 -3.84 21.06 -6.40
C GLY A 55 -2.36 21.21 -6.74
N LEU A 56 -1.63 20.10 -6.92
CA LEU A 56 -0.20 20.10 -7.23
C LEU A 56 0.07 20.42 -8.70
N THR A 57 1.23 21.02 -8.97
CA THR A 57 1.76 21.12 -10.33
C THR A 57 2.03 19.73 -10.91
N GLN A 58 2.04 19.60 -12.25
CA GLN A 58 2.33 18.30 -12.87
C GLN A 58 3.70 17.74 -12.47
N THR A 59 4.69 18.62 -12.30
CA THR A 59 6.02 18.24 -11.83
C THR A 59 5.95 17.67 -10.41
N ASP A 60 5.29 18.37 -9.48
CA ASP A 60 5.16 17.90 -8.09
C ASP A 60 4.34 16.61 -8.00
N GLN A 61 3.33 16.43 -8.85
CA GLN A 61 2.58 15.17 -8.93
C GLN A 61 3.47 13.97 -9.29
N VAL A 62 4.48 14.16 -10.15
CA VAL A 62 5.45 13.11 -10.48
C VAL A 62 6.37 12.85 -9.29
N LEU A 63 6.88 13.91 -8.66
CA LEU A 63 7.78 13.78 -7.51
C LEU A 63 7.12 13.10 -6.32
N VAL A 64 5.87 13.46 -6.02
CA VAL A 64 5.06 12.81 -4.98
C VAL A 64 4.90 11.33 -5.27
N LYS A 65 4.58 10.95 -6.53
CA LYS A 65 4.44 9.54 -6.92
C LYS A 65 5.75 8.76 -6.74
N GLU A 66 6.89 9.36 -7.08
CA GLU A 66 8.20 8.73 -6.90
C GLU A 66 8.55 8.58 -5.42
N ALA A 67 8.36 9.63 -4.61
CA ALA A 67 8.62 9.61 -3.17
C ALA A 67 7.69 8.64 -2.41
N LEU A 68 6.46 8.44 -2.91
CA LEU A 68 5.51 7.48 -2.32
C LEU A 68 5.89 6.02 -2.52
N LYS A 69 6.67 5.66 -3.56
CA LYS A 69 7.04 4.25 -3.82
C LYS A 69 7.70 3.57 -2.62
N PRO A 70 8.79 4.10 -2.04
CA PRO A 70 9.42 3.49 -0.88
C PRO A 70 8.49 3.48 0.35
N TYR A 71 7.69 4.53 0.54
CA TYR A 71 6.72 4.58 1.64
C TYR A 71 5.64 3.49 1.53
N ARG A 72 5.04 3.31 0.35
CA ARG A 72 4.06 2.24 0.10
C ARG A 72 4.65 0.85 0.34
N GLU A 73 5.90 0.64 -0.05
CA GLU A 73 6.58 -0.62 0.23
C GLU A 73 6.80 -0.81 1.74
N HIS A 74 7.25 0.22 2.46
CA HIS A 74 7.37 0.19 3.92
C HIS A 74 6.02 -0.13 4.58
N LEU A 75 4.96 0.58 4.19
CA LEU A 75 3.61 0.41 4.73
C LEU A 75 3.07 -1.00 4.48
N LYS A 76 3.28 -1.54 3.27
CA LYS A 76 2.93 -2.93 2.92
C LYS A 76 3.57 -3.93 3.89
N LEU A 77 4.86 -3.77 4.18
CA LEU A 77 5.58 -4.67 5.09
C LEU A 77 5.08 -4.50 6.54
N LYS A 78 4.90 -3.25 7.00
CA LYS A 78 4.43 -2.92 8.34
C LYS A 78 3.03 -3.49 8.62
N LEU A 79 2.08 -3.25 7.71
CA LEU A 79 0.71 -3.75 7.86
C LEU A 79 0.65 -5.28 7.87
N LEU A 80 1.45 -5.93 7.02
CA LEU A 80 1.53 -7.39 7.03
C LEU A 80 2.13 -7.91 8.34
N PHE A 81 3.17 -7.27 8.86
CA PHE A 81 3.74 -7.63 10.15
C PHE A 81 2.73 -7.50 11.29
N GLU A 82 2.01 -6.39 11.36
CA GLU A 82 0.94 -6.17 12.35
C GLU A 82 -0.17 -7.21 12.23
N GLU A 83 -0.60 -7.53 11.01
CA GLU A 83 -1.59 -8.58 10.75
C GLU A 83 -1.12 -9.95 11.26
N LEU A 84 0.09 -10.37 10.83
CA LEU A 84 0.63 -11.69 11.16
C LEU A 84 0.94 -11.84 12.65
N ASN A 85 1.36 -10.78 13.33
CA ASN A 85 1.60 -10.82 14.76
C ASN A 85 0.33 -11.14 15.56
N ASN A 86 -0.81 -10.64 15.10
CA ASN A 86 -2.11 -10.87 15.72
C ASN A 86 -2.68 -12.28 15.43
N LEU A 87 -2.04 -13.08 14.56
CA LEU A 87 -2.47 -14.45 14.31
C LEU A 87 -2.14 -15.36 15.51
N PRO A 88 -3.10 -16.17 15.98
CA PRO A 88 -2.90 -17.06 17.12
C PRO A 88 -1.93 -18.22 16.81
N LEU A 89 -1.87 -18.64 15.54
CA LEU A 89 -0.95 -19.65 15.03
C LEU A 89 -0.31 -19.12 13.76
N LYS A 90 0.99 -19.38 13.61
CA LYS A 90 1.80 -18.92 12.48
C LYS A 90 2.40 -20.13 11.78
N THR A 91 2.31 -20.14 10.46
CA THR A 91 3.03 -21.10 9.60
C THR A 91 4.52 -20.77 9.56
N GLU A 92 5.36 -21.72 9.11
CA GLU A 92 6.79 -21.46 8.88
C GLU A 92 7.04 -20.30 7.91
N TYR A 93 6.15 -20.13 6.93
CA TYR A 93 6.21 -19.02 5.99
C TYR A 93 6.00 -17.66 6.67
N GLU A 94 4.96 -17.56 7.50
CA GLU A 94 4.63 -16.35 8.24
C GLU A 94 5.70 -16.05 9.28
N GLN A 95 6.20 -17.06 9.99
CA GLN A 95 7.28 -16.88 10.95
C GLN A 95 8.56 -16.36 10.26
N LYS A 96 8.94 -16.93 9.12
CA LYS A 96 10.10 -16.45 8.35
C LYS A 96 9.96 -15.00 7.90
N PHE A 97 8.76 -14.56 7.55
CA PHE A 97 8.50 -13.15 7.24
C PHE A 97 8.70 -12.27 8.48
N LEU A 98 8.16 -12.67 9.63
CA LEU A 98 8.30 -11.93 10.89
C LEU A 98 9.77 -11.80 11.31
N ASP A 99 10.53 -12.90 11.28
CA ASP A 99 11.95 -12.91 11.65
C ASP A 99 12.76 -11.94 10.78
N LEU A 100 12.54 -11.96 9.46
CA LEU A 100 13.19 -11.04 8.53
C LEU A 100 12.73 -9.59 8.74
N TYR A 101 11.45 -9.36 9.08
CA TYR A 101 10.95 -8.02 9.33
C TYR A 101 11.55 -7.41 10.61
N GLU A 102 11.74 -8.20 11.67
CA GLU A 102 12.43 -7.73 12.88
C GLU A 102 13.88 -7.31 12.62
N LEU A 103 14.59 -8.03 11.76
CA LEU A 103 15.94 -7.65 11.31
C LEU A 103 15.90 -6.39 10.43
N PHE A 104 14.88 -6.26 9.57
CA PHE A 104 14.67 -5.07 8.76
C PHE A 104 14.49 -3.81 9.62
N GLN A 105 13.69 -3.88 10.69
CA GLN A 105 13.51 -2.77 11.63
C GLN A 105 14.81 -2.32 12.31
N LYS A 106 15.77 -3.25 12.46
CA LYS A 106 17.09 -2.99 13.06
C LYS A 106 18.15 -2.57 12.03
N ASN A 107 17.76 -2.36 10.77
CA ASN A 107 18.67 -2.13 9.64
C ASN A 107 19.77 -3.21 9.52
N ALA A 108 19.42 -4.47 9.85
CA ALA A 108 20.36 -5.59 9.93
C ALA A 108 20.27 -6.56 8.74
N LEU A 109 19.41 -6.28 7.75
CA LEU A 109 19.30 -7.09 6.54
C LEU A 109 20.31 -6.66 5.49
N ASP A 110 20.92 -7.63 4.82
CA ASP A 110 21.60 -7.38 3.55
C ASP A 110 20.59 -7.19 2.39
N GLN A 111 21.11 -6.86 1.21
CA GLN A 111 20.28 -6.60 0.02
C GLN A 111 19.53 -7.85 -0.46
N MET A 112 20.09 -9.05 -0.29
CA MET A 112 19.47 -10.32 -0.67
C MET A 112 18.32 -10.65 0.28
N GLU A 113 18.54 -10.52 1.58
CA GLU A 113 17.53 -10.76 2.61
C GLU A 113 16.39 -9.76 2.52
N LEU A 114 16.69 -8.48 2.23
CA LEU A 114 15.67 -7.47 1.96
C LEU A 114 14.80 -7.86 0.76
N ASN A 115 15.41 -8.37 -0.31
CA ASN A 115 14.67 -8.85 -1.49
C ASN A 115 13.80 -10.08 -1.17
N ILE A 116 14.30 -10.97 -0.30
CA ILE A 116 13.53 -12.13 0.19
C ILE A 116 12.32 -11.64 0.98
N LEU A 117 12.50 -10.72 1.94
CA LEU A 117 11.42 -10.14 2.74
C LEU A 117 10.32 -9.54 1.84
N LYS A 118 10.72 -8.71 0.86
CA LYS A 118 9.79 -8.10 -0.11
C LYS A 118 9.04 -9.14 -0.94
N THR A 119 9.73 -10.20 -1.35
CA THR A 119 9.14 -11.31 -2.13
C THR A 119 8.13 -12.09 -1.29
N LEU A 120 8.45 -12.36 -0.02
CA LEU A 120 7.55 -13.05 0.90
C LEU A 120 6.26 -12.25 1.10
N ALA A 121 6.37 -10.96 1.40
CA ALA A 121 5.21 -10.07 1.55
C ALA A 121 4.31 -10.08 0.30
N THR A 122 4.94 -9.91 -0.87
CA THR A 122 4.20 -9.83 -2.14
C THR A 122 3.48 -11.14 -2.46
N ARG A 123 4.14 -12.29 -2.27
CA ARG A 123 3.52 -13.60 -2.50
C ARG A 123 2.39 -13.89 -1.51
N TYR A 124 2.57 -13.56 -0.23
CA TYR A 124 1.53 -13.74 0.78
C TYR A 124 0.26 -12.94 0.45
N LEU A 125 0.43 -11.65 0.16
CA LEU A 125 -0.69 -10.77 -0.15
C LEU A 125 -1.41 -11.19 -1.44
N ASN A 126 -0.66 -11.62 -2.46
CA ASN A 126 -1.26 -12.18 -3.68
C ASN A 126 -2.04 -13.47 -3.41
N PHE A 127 -1.50 -14.37 -2.59
CA PHE A 127 -2.20 -15.59 -2.19
C PHE A 127 -3.49 -15.29 -1.42
N LYS A 128 -3.45 -14.32 -0.50
CA LYS A 128 -4.63 -13.86 0.24
C LYS A 128 -5.67 -13.24 -0.68
N ALA A 129 -5.26 -12.39 -1.61
CA ALA A 129 -6.14 -11.79 -2.62
C ALA A 129 -6.79 -12.86 -3.52
N GLN A 130 -6.04 -13.87 -3.95
CA GLN A 130 -6.59 -14.99 -4.73
C GLN A 130 -7.54 -15.86 -3.91
N LYS A 131 -7.25 -16.10 -2.62
CA LYS A 131 -8.21 -16.75 -1.71
C LYS A 131 -9.50 -15.94 -1.54
N LEU A 132 -9.40 -14.62 -1.45
CA LEU A 132 -10.55 -13.71 -1.48
C LEU A 132 -11.35 -13.90 -2.77
N GLU A 133 -10.70 -13.95 -3.94
CA GLU A 133 -11.38 -14.23 -5.22
C GLU A 133 -12.06 -15.61 -5.28
N TYR A 134 -11.47 -16.66 -4.71
CA TYR A 134 -12.11 -17.98 -4.61
C TYR A 134 -13.30 -17.97 -3.65
N SER A 135 -13.19 -17.31 -2.49
CA SER A 135 -14.31 -17.18 -1.55
C SER A 135 -15.43 -16.30 -2.10
N ASP A 136 -15.10 -15.27 -2.89
CA ASP A 136 -16.07 -14.42 -3.58
C ASP A 136 -16.77 -15.17 -4.72
N LEU A 137 -16.07 -16.08 -5.41
CA LEU A 137 -16.66 -17.01 -6.37
C LEU A 137 -17.57 -18.05 -5.71
N GLU A 138 -17.19 -18.62 -4.56
CA GLU A 138 -18.05 -19.52 -3.78
C GLU A 138 -19.29 -18.79 -3.22
N LEU A 139 -19.13 -17.54 -2.79
CA LEU A 139 -20.23 -16.68 -2.35
C LEU A 139 -21.19 -16.39 -3.51
N TYR A 140 -20.66 -16.09 -4.70
CA TYR A 140 -21.44 -15.87 -5.92
C TYR A 140 -22.18 -17.15 -6.35
N LEU A 141 -21.51 -18.30 -6.37
CA LEU A 141 -22.13 -19.60 -6.67
C LEU A 141 -23.22 -19.98 -5.65
N SER A 142 -22.98 -19.72 -4.36
CA SER A 142 -23.96 -19.94 -3.29
C SER A 142 -25.17 -19.01 -3.42
N GLN A 143 -24.98 -17.77 -3.87
CA GLN A 143 -26.07 -16.82 -4.13
C GLN A 143 -26.91 -17.21 -5.36
N LEU A 144 -26.27 -17.75 -6.40
CA LEU A 144 -26.97 -18.32 -7.57
C LEU A 144 -27.80 -19.54 -7.18
N GLN A 145 -27.23 -20.46 -6.41
CA GLN A 145 -27.96 -21.64 -5.89
C GLN A 145 -29.14 -21.25 -4.99
N LYS A 146 -29.01 -20.21 -4.16
CA LYS A 146 -30.11 -19.69 -3.34
C LYS A 146 -31.20 -19.00 -4.16
N LYS A 147 -30.85 -18.34 -5.27
CA LYS A 147 -31.83 -17.75 -6.21
C LYS A 147 -32.62 -18.81 -6.98
N ASP A 148 -32.01 -19.93 -7.33
CA ASP A 148 -32.70 -21.04 -7.98
C ASP A 148 -33.54 -21.87 -7.00
N ALA A 149 -33.11 -21.99 -5.74
CA ALA A 149 -33.90 -22.64 -4.68
C ALA A 149 -35.15 -21.84 -4.25
N GLY A 150 -35.17 -20.52 -4.46
CA GLY A 150 -36.31 -19.63 -4.22
C GLY A 150 -37.33 -19.58 -5.36
N LYS A 151 -37.11 -20.30 -6.47
CA LYS A 151 -38.05 -20.47 -7.59
C LYS A 151 -38.80 -21.81 -7.52
N LYS A 152 -39.24 -22.21 -6.32
CA LYS A 152 -40.24 -23.28 -6.14
C LYS A 152 -41.58 -22.70 -5.74
#